data_AF-A0A559LAX2-F1
#
_entry.id   AF-A0A559LAX2-F1
#
_cell.length_a   1.000
_cell.length_b   1.000
_cell.length_c   1.000
_cell.angle_alpha   90.00
_cell.angle_beta   90.00
_cell.angle_gamma   90.00
#
_symmetry.space_group_name_H-M   'P 1'
#
loop_
_entity.id
_entity.type
_entity.pdbx_description
1 polymer ?
#
loop_
_entity_poly.entity_id
_entity_poly.type
_entity_poly.pdbx_seq_one_letter_code
_entity_poly.pdbx_strand_id
1 'polypeptide(L)'
;MDLSFHGLEALIRTGTLASTVPPKQARITLGTLGALGIILTLNQLLNRVALHNSLWNSSWDWRREIVLVTGGSSGLGDLVVSKLAKKSIKVVNVDINPPKDTASSQYVGEPTVLVNNAGTGTMETILQGTEEETRRTFGVNILALFSLARAFIPSMIERNHGHVITIASMASFITIPSNVDYSCTKAAALAFHEGLAQELKHRYSATNVKTSIIHPTFVRTPLLEEHLQKGPFKDQLLDPNMVTDAIVAQILRGKSG
;
A
#
# COMPACT_ATOMS: atom_id res chain seq x y z
N MET A 1 23.91 -43.57 -13.03
CA MET A 1 23.62 -43.64 -14.47
C MET A 1 23.26 -42.23 -14.90
N ASP A 2 24.24 -41.53 -15.48
CA ASP A 2 24.18 -40.12 -15.86
C ASP A 2 23.12 -39.85 -16.93
N LEU A 3 22.16 -38.97 -16.62
CA LEU A 3 21.30 -38.33 -17.62
C LEU A 3 21.96 -37.00 -17.99
N SER A 4 22.95 -37.06 -18.88
CA SER A 4 23.68 -35.88 -19.33
C SER A 4 22.81 -35.01 -20.26
N PHE A 5 22.98 -33.70 -20.12
CA PHE A 5 22.36 -32.62 -20.92
C PHE A 5 22.51 -32.78 -22.46
N HIS A 6 23.32 -33.72 -22.93
CA HIS A 6 23.58 -33.97 -24.35
C HIS A 6 22.38 -34.60 -25.09
N GLY A 7 21.48 -35.29 -24.39
CA GLY A 7 20.28 -35.87 -25.01
C GLY A 7 19.23 -34.84 -25.42
N LEU A 8 19.13 -33.72 -24.70
CA LEU A 8 18.14 -32.67 -24.97
C LEU A 8 18.56 -31.76 -26.13
N GLU A 9 19.85 -31.43 -26.24
CA GLU A 9 20.35 -30.61 -27.36
C GLU A 9 20.29 -31.35 -28.70
N ALA A 10 20.48 -32.68 -28.70
CA ALA A 10 20.33 -33.51 -29.90
C ALA A 10 18.87 -33.55 -30.41
N LEU A 11 17.89 -33.50 -29.49
CA LEU A 11 16.46 -33.44 -29.83
C LEU A 11 16.04 -32.08 -30.42
N ILE A 12 16.69 -31.00 -30.02
CA ILE A 12 16.40 -29.64 -30.51
C ILE A 12 17.05 -29.40 -31.88
N ARG A 13 18.24 -29.94 -32.14
CA ARG A 13 18.96 -29.79 -33.43
C ARG A 13 18.38 -30.59 -34.60
N THR A 14 17.65 -31.67 -34.35
CA THR A 14 17.14 -32.58 -35.40
C THR A 14 15.75 -32.19 -35.95
N GLY A 15 15.14 -31.09 -35.49
CA GLY A 15 13.85 -30.60 -35.99
C GLY A 15 12.66 -31.52 -35.70
N THR A 16 12.86 -32.64 -35.01
CA THR A 16 11.86 -33.68 -34.72
C THR A 16 10.83 -33.27 -33.67
N LEU A 17 11.01 -32.15 -32.97
CA LEU A 17 9.99 -31.56 -32.10
C LEU A 17 8.96 -30.72 -32.86
N ALA A 18 9.23 -30.32 -34.11
CA ALA A 18 8.33 -29.44 -34.88
C ALA A 18 7.20 -30.20 -35.61
N SER A 19 7.20 -31.54 -35.64
CA SER A 19 6.29 -32.33 -36.48
C SER A 19 5.31 -33.24 -35.73
N THR A 20 5.19 -33.17 -34.42
CA THR A 20 4.42 -34.18 -33.65
C THR A 20 3.04 -33.72 -33.19
N VAL A 21 2.70 -32.42 -33.31
CA VAL A 21 1.36 -31.93 -32.98
C VAL A 21 0.56 -31.76 -34.27
N PRO A 22 -0.42 -32.63 -34.57
CA PRO A 22 -1.24 -32.49 -35.77
C PRO A 22 -1.93 -31.12 -35.79
N PRO A 23 -2.06 -30.48 -36.96
CA PRO A 23 -2.52 -29.09 -37.09
C PRO A 23 -3.91 -28.83 -36.48
N LYS A 24 -4.76 -29.86 -36.39
CA LYS A 24 -6.04 -29.81 -35.68
C LYS A 24 -5.86 -29.67 -34.17
N GLN A 25 -4.94 -30.42 -33.56
CA GLN A 25 -4.62 -30.31 -32.13
C GLN A 25 -3.95 -28.97 -31.83
N ALA A 26 -3.03 -28.50 -32.68
CA ALA A 26 -2.42 -27.18 -32.51
C ALA A 26 -3.47 -26.05 -32.50
N ARG A 27 -4.45 -26.08 -33.43
CA ARG A 27 -5.56 -25.10 -33.47
C ARG A 27 -6.46 -25.18 -32.24
N ILE A 28 -6.74 -26.39 -31.74
CA ILE A 28 -7.53 -26.57 -30.53
C ILE A 28 -6.77 -26.01 -29.32
N THR A 29 -5.48 -26.34 -29.17
CA THR A 29 -4.64 -25.84 -28.07
C THR A 29 -4.47 -24.32 -28.09
N LEU A 30 -4.26 -23.71 -29.26
CA LEU A 30 -4.24 -22.25 -29.38
C LEU A 30 -5.60 -21.63 -29.07
N GLY A 31 -6.69 -22.27 -29.50
CA GLY A 31 -8.05 -21.85 -29.16
C GLY A 31 -8.34 -21.89 -27.67
N THR A 32 -7.92 -22.97 -26.97
CA THR A 32 -8.09 -23.09 -25.52
C THR A 32 -7.23 -22.11 -24.74
N LEU A 33 -5.97 -21.91 -25.13
CA LEU A 33 -5.11 -20.89 -24.51
C LEU A 33 -5.65 -19.47 -24.75
N GLY A 34 -6.16 -19.18 -25.95
CA GLY A 34 -6.81 -17.90 -26.26
C GLY A 34 -8.06 -17.68 -25.42
N ALA A 35 -8.92 -18.70 -25.30
CA ALA A 35 -10.11 -18.65 -24.44
C ALA A 35 -9.74 -18.45 -22.96
N LEU A 36 -8.72 -19.17 -22.45
CA LEU A 36 -8.22 -19.01 -21.09
C LEU A 36 -7.68 -17.58 -20.87
N GLY A 37 -6.92 -17.05 -21.82
CA GLY A 37 -6.43 -15.67 -21.78
C GLY A 37 -7.55 -14.64 -21.74
N ILE A 38 -8.62 -14.84 -22.52
CA ILE A 38 -9.83 -14.00 -22.50
C ILE A 38 -10.52 -14.09 -21.13
N ILE A 39 -10.71 -15.29 -20.58
CA ILE A 39 -11.31 -15.49 -19.26
C ILE A 39 -10.50 -14.77 -18.18
N LEU A 40 -9.17 -14.92 -18.19
CA LEU A 40 -8.29 -14.25 -17.24
C LEU A 40 -8.35 -12.71 -17.40
N THR A 41 -8.42 -12.21 -18.64
CA THR A 41 -8.53 -10.77 -18.91
C THR A 41 -9.88 -10.21 -18.44
N LEU A 42 -10.98 -10.93 -18.71
CA LEU A 42 -12.32 -10.57 -18.24
C LEU A 42 -12.38 -10.60 -16.71
N ASN A 43 -11.81 -11.63 -16.07
CA ASN A 43 -11.73 -11.72 -14.61
C ASN A 43 -10.93 -10.53 -14.03
N GLN A 44 -9.81 -10.15 -14.65
CA GLN A 44 -9.06 -8.96 -14.24
C GLN A 44 -9.85 -7.67 -14.43
N LEU A 45 -10.63 -7.54 -15.51
CA LEU A 45 -11.49 -6.38 -15.75
C LEU A 45 -12.61 -6.31 -14.71
N LEU A 46 -13.29 -7.42 -14.44
CA LEU A 46 -14.34 -7.51 -13.44
C LEU A 46 -13.80 -7.25 -12.04
N ASN A 47 -12.62 -7.78 -11.69
CA ASN A 47 -11.94 -7.45 -10.44
C ASN A 47 -11.61 -5.96 -10.36
N ARG A 48 -11.14 -5.34 -11.45
CA ARG A 48 -10.91 -3.89 -11.49
C ARG A 48 -12.21 -3.10 -11.32
N VAL A 49 -13.31 -3.53 -11.92
CA VAL A 49 -14.63 -2.88 -11.77
C VAL A 49 -15.17 -3.06 -10.35
N ALA A 50 -14.97 -4.23 -9.76
CA ALA A 50 -15.41 -4.54 -8.41
C ALA A 50 -14.61 -3.77 -7.35
N LEU A 51 -13.28 -3.69 -7.53
CA LEU A 51 -12.35 -3.07 -6.57
C LEU A 51 -12.21 -1.56 -6.76
N HIS A 52 -12.26 -1.05 -7.99
CA HIS A 52 -12.18 0.39 -8.22
C HIS A 52 -13.58 1.00 -8.12
N ASN A 53 -13.70 1.93 -7.19
CA ASN A 53 -14.96 2.58 -6.86
C ASN A 53 -15.51 3.48 -8.00
N SER A 54 -14.88 3.55 -9.17
CA SER A 54 -15.43 4.21 -10.37
C SER A 54 -14.70 3.76 -11.66
N LEU A 55 -15.44 3.54 -12.76
CA LEU A 55 -14.87 3.38 -14.11
C LEU A 55 -14.52 4.72 -14.77
N TRP A 56 -14.99 5.82 -14.18
CA TRP A 56 -14.84 7.16 -14.71
C TRP A 56 -13.64 7.84 -14.07
N ASN A 57 -12.78 8.40 -14.91
CA ASN A 57 -11.55 9.05 -14.50
C ASN A 57 -11.93 10.31 -13.69
N SER A 58 -11.78 10.28 -12.37
CA SER A 58 -11.84 11.51 -11.57
C SER A 58 -10.62 12.34 -11.95
N SER A 59 -10.82 13.48 -12.61
CA SER A 59 -9.74 14.39 -12.95
C SER A 59 -9.27 15.10 -11.68
N TRP A 60 -8.06 14.80 -11.23
CA TRP A 60 -7.43 15.44 -10.08
C TRP A 60 -6.74 16.74 -10.51
N ASP A 61 -7.06 17.86 -9.85
CA ASP A 61 -6.33 19.12 -10.00
C ASP A 61 -5.46 19.35 -8.76
N TRP A 62 -4.24 18.81 -8.80
CA TRP A 62 -3.27 18.83 -7.70
C TRP A 62 -2.91 20.24 -7.18
N ARG A 63 -3.24 21.31 -7.90
CA ARG A 63 -3.08 22.70 -7.41
C ARG A 63 -4.11 23.05 -6.34
N ARG A 64 -5.26 22.38 -6.35
CA ARG A 64 -6.37 22.60 -5.42
C ARG A 64 -6.37 21.62 -4.27
N GLU A 65 -5.80 20.43 -4.47
CA GLU A 65 -5.78 19.37 -3.47
C GLU A 65 -4.96 19.72 -2.23
N ILE A 66 -5.37 19.13 -1.10
CA ILE A 66 -4.71 19.27 0.20
C ILE A 66 -4.44 17.86 0.72
N VAL A 67 -3.16 17.55 0.94
CA VAL A 67 -2.73 16.25 1.46
C VAL A 67 -2.40 16.36 2.93
N LEU A 68 -3.17 15.70 3.79
CA LEU A 68 -2.86 15.56 5.20
C LEU A 68 -2.04 14.28 5.41
N VAL A 69 -0.85 14.40 5.99
CA VAL A 69 0.04 13.27 6.29
C VAL A 69 0.26 13.20 7.80
N THR A 70 -0.07 12.05 8.40
CA THR A 70 0.25 11.81 9.80
C THR A 70 1.64 11.20 9.96
N GLY A 71 2.35 11.51 11.06
CA GLY A 71 3.72 11.02 11.25
C GLY A 71 4.70 11.61 10.22
N GLY A 72 4.45 12.84 9.77
CA GLY A 72 5.18 13.48 8.68
C GLY A 72 6.46 14.21 9.09
N SER A 73 6.92 14.10 10.34
CA SER A 73 8.17 14.72 10.81
C SER A 73 9.36 13.74 10.87
N SER A 74 9.15 12.46 10.54
CA SER A 74 10.24 11.47 10.44
C SER A 74 9.96 10.35 9.42
N GLY A 75 10.98 9.52 9.14
CA GLY A 75 10.83 8.29 8.36
C GLY A 75 10.20 8.48 6.99
N LEU A 76 9.24 7.60 6.65
CA LEU A 76 8.54 7.66 5.36
C LEU A 76 7.64 8.90 5.25
N GLY A 77 7.02 9.34 6.35
CA GLY A 77 6.10 10.47 6.35
C GLY A 77 6.80 11.76 5.95
N ASP A 78 7.96 12.05 6.54
CA ASP A 78 8.79 13.22 6.20
C ASP A 78 9.21 13.24 4.73
N LEU A 79 9.61 12.09 4.19
CA LEU A 79 9.95 11.97 2.78
C LEU A 79 8.74 12.17 1.87
N VAL A 80 7.56 11.66 2.23
CA VAL A 80 6.31 11.90 1.49
C VAL A 80 5.95 13.39 1.52
N VAL A 81 5.98 14.02 2.69
CA VAL A 81 5.73 15.47 2.86
C VAL A 81 6.69 16.27 1.98
N SER A 82 8.00 16.01 2.09
CA SER A 82 9.05 16.68 1.33
C SER A 82 8.88 16.52 -0.18
N LYS A 83 8.55 15.31 -0.66
CA LYS A 83 8.38 15.02 -2.10
C LYS A 83 7.13 15.68 -2.67
N LEU A 84 6.03 15.73 -1.92
CA LEU A 84 4.81 16.42 -2.32
C LEU A 84 5.01 17.94 -2.32
N ALA A 85 5.66 18.50 -1.29
CA ALA A 85 5.97 19.91 -1.20
C ALA A 85 6.86 20.39 -2.36
N LYS A 86 7.89 19.61 -2.75
CA LYS A 86 8.73 19.88 -3.93
C LYS A 86 7.95 19.92 -5.25
N LYS A 87 6.76 19.31 -5.29
CA LYS A 87 5.83 19.36 -6.44
C LYS A 87 4.82 20.50 -6.33
N SER A 88 4.99 21.43 -5.38
CA SER A 88 4.07 22.54 -5.10
C SER A 88 2.66 22.10 -4.72
N ILE A 89 2.53 20.93 -4.08
CA ILE A 89 1.27 20.42 -3.55
C ILE A 89 1.13 20.90 -2.10
N LYS A 90 -0.08 21.29 -1.70
CA LYS A 90 -0.36 21.72 -0.32
C LYS A 90 -0.36 20.50 0.60
N VAL A 91 0.52 20.51 1.60
CA VAL A 91 0.66 19.42 2.56
C VAL A 91 0.44 19.93 3.98
N VAL A 92 -0.40 19.23 4.73
CA VAL A 92 -0.59 19.41 6.17
C VAL A 92 0.12 18.27 6.88
N ASN A 93 1.21 18.61 7.58
CA ASN A 93 1.93 17.64 8.41
C ASN A 93 1.30 17.60 9.80
N VAL A 94 0.87 16.41 10.23
CA VAL A 94 0.35 16.16 11.58
C VAL A 94 1.28 15.17 12.27
N ASP A 95 2.05 15.65 13.24
CA ASP A 95 3.01 14.85 13.98
C ASP A 95 3.09 15.36 15.42
N ILE A 96 3.52 14.48 16.33
CA ILE A 96 3.83 14.86 17.72
C ILE A 96 5.11 15.69 17.79
N ASN A 97 6.01 15.52 16.82
CA ASN A 97 7.25 16.26 16.69
C ASN A 97 7.07 17.44 15.74
N PRO A 98 7.75 18.58 15.98
CA PRO A 98 7.71 19.69 15.04
C PRO A 98 8.23 19.25 13.65
N PRO A 99 7.67 19.81 12.57
CA PRO A 99 8.16 19.55 11.21
C PRO A 99 9.63 19.96 11.07
N LYS A 100 10.42 19.15 10.38
CA LYS A 100 11.85 19.43 10.13
C LYS A 100 12.06 20.52 9.09
N ASP A 101 11.12 20.67 8.16
CA ASP A 101 11.18 21.67 7.11
C ASP A 101 10.02 22.66 7.24
N THR A 102 10.26 23.93 6.90
CA THR A 102 9.28 25.02 6.99
C THR A 102 8.16 24.93 5.96
N ALA A 103 8.26 23.95 5.04
CA ALA A 103 7.31 23.74 3.94
C ALA A 103 5.91 23.27 4.38
N SER A 104 5.75 22.80 5.62
CA SER A 104 4.42 22.50 6.17
C SER A 104 3.77 23.77 6.71
N SER A 105 2.83 24.34 5.96
CA SER A 105 1.98 25.43 6.47
C SER A 105 0.98 24.89 7.49
N GLN A 106 0.73 25.63 8.58
CA GLN A 106 -0.48 25.47 9.40
C GLN A 106 -1.68 25.91 8.56
N TYR A 107 -2.15 25.02 7.68
CA TYR A 107 -3.23 25.33 6.75
C TYR A 107 -4.60 25.05 7.40
N VAL A 108 -5.56 25.93 7.12
CA VAL A 108 -6.96 25.78 7.52
C VAL A 108 -7.76 25.44 6.26
N GLY A 109 -8.15 24.17 6.11
CA GLY A 109 -8.97 23.71 5.00
C GLY A 109 -9.22 22.21 5.05
N GLU A 110 -10.31 21.77 4.43
CA GLU A 110 -10.72 20.36 4.39
C GLU A 110 -9.78 19.53 3.50
N PRO A 111 -9.01 18.57 4.05
CA PRO A 111 -8.14 17.71 3.27
C PRO A 111 -8.94 16.97 2.19
N THR A 112 -8.32 16.77 1.03
CA THR A 112 -8.84 15.88 -0.02
C THR A 112 -8.10 14.56 -0.06
N VAL A 113 -6.90 14.51 0.51
CA VAL A 113 -6.12 13.28 0.67
C VAL A 113 -5.75 13.11 2.14
N LEU A 114 -6.06 11.94 2.72
CA LEU A 114 -5.68 11.55 4.07
C LEU A 114 -4.67 10.41 4.00
N VAL A 115 -3.43 10.64 4.44
CA VAL A 115 -2.37 9.64 4.53
C VAL A 115 -2.18 9.22 5.99
N ASN A 116 -2.78 8.09 6.34
CA ASN A 116 -2.62 7.41 7.61
C ASN A 116 -1.27 6.71 7.66
N ASN A 117 -0.22 7.46 8.01
CA ASN A 117 1.17 6.98 8.04
C ASN A 117 1.75 6.82 9.44
N ALA A 118 1.31 7.62 10.42
CA ALA A 118 1.81 7.55 11.80
C ALA A 118 1.77 6.11 12.34
N GLY A 119 2.86 5.68 12.97
CA GLY A 119 2.97 4.34 13.52
C GLY A 119 4.11 4.20 14.52
N THR A 120 3.97 3.26 15.43
CA THR A 120 4.97 2.87 16.43
C THR A 120 4.96 1.36 16.63
N GLY A 121 6.05 0.82 17.17
CA GLY A 121 6.18 -0.57 17.58
C GLY A 121 7.26 -0.70 18.67
N THR A 122 7.24 -1.80 19.39
CA THR A 122 8.08 -2.04 20.57
C THR A 122 9.23 -3.01 20.30
N MET A 123 9.04 -3.92 19.35
CA MET A 123 9.93 -5.04 19.06
C MET A 123 10.22 -5.97 20.25
N GLU A 124 9.25 -6.13 21.14
CA GLU A 124 9.34 -6.99 22.32
C GLU A 124 8.52 -8.27 22.18
N THR A 125 8.90 -9.31 22.94
CA THR A 125 8.09 -10.52 23.02
C THR A 125 6.81 -10.27 23.82
N ILE A 126 5.76 -11.07 23.60
CA ILE A 126 4.49 -10.96 24.34
C ILE A 126 4.65 -11.10 25.86
N LEU A 127 5.72 -11.77 26.31
CA LEU A 127 5.99 -11.99 27.74
C LEU A 127 6.83 -10.88 28.38
N GLN A 128 7.49 -10.04 27.55
CA GLN A 128 8.38 -8.98 28.01
C GLN A 128 7.78 -7.59 27.81
N GLY A 129 7.01 -7.38 26.75
CA GLY A 129 6.33 -6.12 26.47
C GLY A 129 5.29 -5.80 27.54
N THR A 130 5.14 -4.52 27.84
CA THR A 130 4.17 -4.04 28.83
C THR A 130 2.80 -3.80 28.21
N GLU A 131 1.76 -3.78 29.05
CA GLU A 131 0.41 -3.41 28.62
C GLU A 131 0.35 -1.95 28.11
N GLU A 132 1.09 -1.04 28.75
CA GLU A 132 1.14 0.37 28.37
C GLU A 132 1.70 0.55 26.95
N GLU A 133 2.81 -0.13 26.64
CA GLU A 133 3.39 -0.11 25.31
C GLU A 133 2.45 -0.70 24.26
N THR A 134 1.79 -1.82 24.59
CA THR A 134 0.77 -2.43 23.72
C THR A 134 -0.37 -1.44 23.45
N ARG A 135 -0.90 -0.79 24.49
CA ARG A 135 -1.97 0.22 24.36
C ARG A 135 -1.53 1.40 23.51
N ARG A 136 -0.29 1.86 23.67
CA ARG A 136 0.29 2.92 22.83
C ARG A 136 0.37 2.50 21.37
N THR A 137 0.87 1.29 21.07
CA THR A 137 0.95 0.75 19.71
C THR A 137 -0.44 0.69 19.05
N PHE A 138 -1.45 0.17 19.74
CA PHE A 138 -2.84 0.17 19.23
C PHE A 138 -3.45 1.57 19.11
N GLY A 139 -3.16 2.45 20.07
CA GLY A 139 -3.63 3.83 20.08
C GLY A 139 -3.19 4.59 18.83
N VAL A 140 -1.89 4.56 18.54
CA VAL A 140 -1.30 5.25 17.38
C VAL A 140 -1.65 4.54 16.08
N ASN A 141 -1.48 3.22 16.00
CA ASN A 141 -1.58 2.52 14.72
C ASN A 141 -3.03 2.25 14.30
N ILE A 142 -3.99 2.22 15.23
CA ILE A 142 -5.39 1.83 14.96
C ILE A 142 -6.40 2.87 15.43
N LEU A 143 -6.44 3.22 16.72
CA LEU A 143 -7.49 4.10 17.24
C LEU A 143 -7.42 5.50 16.60
N ALA A 144 -6.22 5.97 16.27
CA ALA A 144 -6.04 7.19 15.51
C ALA A 144 -6.71 7.13 14.13
N LEU A 145 -6.69 5.98 13.43
CA LEU A 145 -7.29 5.85 12.09
C LEU A 145 -8.80 6.07 12.12
N PHE A 146 -9.47 5.52 13.13
CA PHE A 146 -10.90 5.75 13.35
C PHE A 146 -11.21 7.22 13.67
N SER A 147 -10.36 7.85 14.47
CA SER A 147 -10.52 9.26 14.84
C SER A 147 -10.36 10.18 13.62
N LEU A 148 -9.32 9.96 12.82
CA LEU A 148 -9.06 10.69 11.58
C LEU A 148 -10.15 10.45 10.54
N ALA A 149 -10.63 9.20 10.42
CA ALA A 149 -11.74 8.87 9.54
C ALA A 149 -13.00 9.67 9.91
N ARG A 150 -13.38 9.67 11.18
CA ARG A 150 -14.54 10.46 11.67
C ARG A 150 -14.37 11.96 11.44
N ALA A 151 -13.15 12.46 11.52
CA ALA A 151 -12.87 13.89 11.34
C ALA A 151 -12.92 14.32 9.87
N PHE A 152 -12.34 13.55 8.95
CA PHE A 152 -12.07 14.04 7.58
C PHE A 152 -12.86 13.35 6.47
N ILE A 153 -13.35 12.12 6.68
CA ILE A 153 -14.09 11.39 5.65
C ILE A 153 -15.49 11.98 5.38
N PRO A 154 -16.24 12.53 6.36
CA PRO A 154 -17.55 13.13 6.08
C PRO A 154 -17.51 14.20 4.97
N SER A 155 -16.52 15.09 4.98
CA SER A 155 -16.39 16.12 3.94
C SER A 155 -15.98 15.54 2.58
N MET A 156 -15.22 14.43 2.55
CA MET A 156 -14.90 13.71 1.31
C MET A 156 -16.15 13.03 0.73
N ILE A 157 -17.00 12.46 1.57
CA ILE A 157 -18.29 11.85 1.18
C ILE A 157 -19.22 12.91 0.59
N GLU A 158 -19.40 14.04 1.29
CA GLU A 158 -20.28 15.14 0.85
C GLU A 158 -19.88 15.66 -0.53
N ARG A 159 -18.58 15.83 -0.77
CA ARG A 159 -18.04 16.27 -2.07
C ARG A 159 -17.95 15.13 -3.09
N ASN A 160 -18.17 13.89 -2.67
CA ASN A 160 -17.83 12.67 -3.40
C ASN A 160 -16.45 12.80 -4.08
N HIS A 161 -15.45 13.24 -3.32
CA HIS A 161 -14.08 13.45 -3.80
C HIS A 161 -13.10 13.32 -2.65
N GLY A 162 -12.16 12.41 -2.78
CA GLY A 162 -11.05 12.29 -1.85
C GLY A 162 -10.24 11.03 -2.06
N HIS A 163 -9.17 10.86 -1.28
CA HIS A 163 -8.34 9.66 -1.28
C HIS A 163 -7.84 9.37 0.13
N VAL A 164 -8.18 8.19 0.66
CA VAL A 164 -7.67 7.69 1.93
C VAL A 164 -6.57 6.69 1.66
N ILE A 165 -5.36 6.97 2.14
CA ILE A 165 -4.19 6.12 2.02
C ILE A 165 -3.85 5.56 3.42
N THR A 166 -3.74 4.24 3.54
CA THR A 166 -3.32 3.56 4.77
C THR A 166 -1.93 2.95 4.58
N ILE A 167 -0.95 3.37 5.39
CA ILE A 167 0.37 2.74 5.43
C ILE A 167 0.33 1.57 6.42
N ALA A 168 0.11 0.38 5.89
CA ALA A 168 0.12 -0.87 6.63
C ALA A 168 1.55 -1.43 6.66
N SER A 169 1.71 -2.74 6.46
CA SER A 169 3.00 -3.43 6.36
C SER A 169 2.79 -4.83 5.80
N MET A 170 3.85 -5.48 5.33
CA MET A 170 3.85 -6.94 5.17
C MET A 170 3.50 -7.69 6.47
N ALA A 171 3.71 -7.05 7.61
CA ALA A 171 3.27 -7.53 8.92
C ALA A 171 1.74 -7.74 9.03
N SER A 172 0.95 -7.22 8.10
CA SER A 172 -0.48 -7.53 7.98
C SER A 172 -0.76 -8.99 7.62
N PHE A 173 0.19 -9.66 6.97
CA PHE A 173 0.02 -11.02 6.44
C PHE A 173 0.95 -12.04 7.11
N ILE A 174 2.13 -11.62 7.56
CA ILE A 174 3.15 -12.50 8.12
C ILE A 174 3.71 -11.87 9.39
N THR A 175 3.74 -12.63 10.49
CA THR A 175 4.28 -12.20 11.78
C THR A 175 5.65 -12.82 12.03
N ILE A 176 6.55 -12.05 12.63
CA ILE A 176 7.88 -12.51 13.07
C ILE A 176 7.98 -12.45 14.61
N PRO A 177 8.95 -13.17 15.22
CA PRO A 177 9.19 -13.08 16.67
C PRO A 177 9.41 -11.63 17.12
N SER A 178 8.93 -11.33 18.32
CA SER A 178 9.02 -9.99 18.93
C SER A 178 8.35 -8.88 18.13
N ASN A 179 7.28 -9.17 17.38
CA ASN A 179 6.56 -8.17 16.59
C ASN A 179 5.03 -8.34 16.66
N VAL A 180 4.55 -9.04 17.69
CA VAL A 180 3.15 -9.52 17.76
C VAL A 180 2.17 -8.36 17.85
N ASP A 181 2.39 -7.40 18.75
CA ASP A 181 1.55 -6.20 18.91
C ASP A 181 1.47 -5.40 17.61
N TYR A 182 2.62 -5.11 16.99
CA TYR A 182 2.72 -4.39 15.73
C TYR A 182 2.01 -5.15 14.60
N SER A 183 2.28 -6.46 14.42
CA SER A 183 1.61 -7.28 13.42
C SER A 183 0.10 -7.31 13.60
N CYS A 184 -0.40 -7.43 14.85
CA CYS A 184 -1.82 -7.32 15.15
C CYS A 184 -2.39 -5.97 14.68
N THR A 185 -1.70 -4.85 14.96
CA THR A 185 -2.15 -3.54 14.46
C THR A 185 -2.12 -3.44 12.94
N LYS A 186 -1.13 -4.03 12.25
CA LYS A 186 -1.07 -3.96 10.80
C LYS A 186 -2.11 -4.86 10.12
N ALA A 187 -2.46 -6.00 10.71
CA ALA A 187 -3.60 -6.80 10.28
C ALA A 187 -4.93 -6.05 10.50
N ALA A 188 -5.09 -5.39 11.65
CA ALA A 188 -6.27 -4.56 11.93
C ALA A 188 -6.36 -3.34 11.01
N ALA A 189 -5.22 -2.73 10.61
CA ALA A 189 -5.20 -1.63 9.64
C ALA A 189 -5.67 -2.07 8.24
N LEU A 190 -5.34 -3.30 7.83
CA LEU A 190 -5.88 -3.90 6.61
C LEU A 190 -7.40 -4.07 6.70
N ALA A 191 -7.90 -4.68 7.78
CA ALA A 191 -9.34 -4.87 7.98
C ALA A 191 -10.09 -3.53 8.05
N PHE A 192 -9.53 -2.52 8.73
CA PHE A 192 -10.06 -1.16 8.76
C PHE A 192 -10.16 -0.58 7.34
N HIS A 193 -9.11 -0.73 6.54
CA HIS A 193 -9.07 -0.20 5.18
C HIS A 193 -10.13 -0.84 4.28
N GLU A 194 -10.23 -2.17 4.32
CA GLU A 194 -11.24 -2.91 3.57
C GLU A 194 -12.65 -2.52 4.00
N GLY A 195 -12.91 -2.49 5.31
CA GLY A 195 -14.21 -2.08 5.86
C GLY A 195 -14.61 -0.68 5.43
N LEU A 196 -13.69 0.29 5.53
CA LEU A 196 -13.94 1.66 5.10
C LEU A 196 -14.26 1.74 3.59
N ALA A 197 -13.52 1.02 2.75
CA ALA A 197 -13.78 0.98 1.32
C ALA A 197 -15.19 0.43 1.02
N GLN A 198 -15.61 -0.62 1.74
CA GLN A 198 -16.96 -1.18 1.61
C GLN A 198 -18.03 -0.19 2.05
N GLU A 199 -17.83 0.54 3.15
CA GLU A 199 -18.78 1.56 3.60
C GLU A 199 -18.89 2.71 2.60
N LEU A 200 -17.78 3.26 2.13
CA LEU A 200 -17.76 4.33 1.12
C LEU A 200 -18.56 3.93 -0.12
N LYS A 201 -18.38 2.70 -0.60
CA LYS A 201 -19.07 2.20 -1.79
C LYS A 201 -20.55 1.89 -1.54
N HIS A 202 -20.84 1.08 -0.52
CA HIS A 202 -22.14 0.43 -0.36
C HIS A 202 -23.07 1.10 0.64
N ARG A 203 -22.54 1.92 1.55
CA ARG A 203 -23.33 2.68 2.53
C ARG A 203 -23.49 4.13 2.16
N TYR A 204 -22.43 4.77 1.68
CA TYR A 204 -22.41 6.21 1.41
C TYR A 204 -22.50 6.57 -0.07
N SER A 205 -22.43 5.59 -0.97
CA SER A 205 -22.39 5.81 -2.44
C SER A 205 -21.30 6.79 -2.89
N ALA A 206 -20.24 6.92 -2.11
CA ALA A 206 -19.10 7.81 -2.31
C ALA A 206 -18.05 7.17 -3.23
N THR A 207 -18.47 6.87 -4.46
CA THR A 207 -17.70 6.17 -5.51
C THR A 207 -16.43 6.90 -5.97
N ASN A 208 -16.36 8.21 -5.72
CA ASN A 208 -15.22 9.03 -6.06
C ASN A 208 -14.31 9.35 -4.87
N VAL A 209 -14.60 8.81 -3.68
CA VAL A 209 -13.63 8.71 -2.59
C VAL A 209 -12.81 7.43 -2.78
N LYS A 210 -11.53 7.61 -3.10
CA LYS A 210 -10.57 6.55 -3.39
C LYS A 210 -9.93 6.02 -2.11
N THR A 211 -9.48 4.77 -2.16
CA THR A 211 -8.86 4.09 -1.02
C THR A 211 -7.64 3.34 -1.51
N SER A 212 -6.48 3.59 -0.90
CA SER A 212 -5.26 2.83 -1.15
C SER A 212 -4.60 2.31 0.10
N ILE A 213 -4.02 1.11 0.02
CA ILE A 213 -3.27 0.51 1.12
C ILE A 213 -1.89 0.10 0.63
N ILE A 214 -0.86 0.49 1.36
CA ILE A 214 0.52 0.16 1.05
C ILE A 214 1.02 -0.79 2.13
N HIS A 215 1.67 -1.88 1.69
CA HIS A 215 2.28 -2.88 2.57
C HIS A 215 3.80 -2.90 2.39
N PRO A 216 4.55 -1.94 2.95
CA PRO A 216 6.01 -1.99 2.87
C PRO A 216 6.57 -3.23 3.58
N THR A 217 7.62 -3.80 3.02
CA THR A 217 8.53 -4.72 3.73
C THR A 217 9.45 -3.93 4.66
N PHE A 218 10.56 -4.49 5.14
CA PHE A 218 11.50 -3.77 5.98
C PHE A 218 12.08 -2.56 5.24
N VAL A 219 11.81 -1.36 5.75
CA VAL A 219 12.32 -0.09 5.20
C VAL A 219 13.22 0.56 6.23
N ARG A 220 14.35 1.12 5.78
CA ARG A 220 15.31 1.79 6.66
C ARG A 220 14.73 3.10 7.21
N THR A 221 14.08 3.02 8.37
CA THR A 221 13.39 4.16 9.00
C THR A 221 13.76 4.25 10.47
N PRO A 222 13.60 5.42 11.13
CA PRO A 222 13.89 5.57 12.56
C PRO A 222 13.17 4.54 13.45
N LEU A 223 11.95 4.12 13.09
CA LEU A 223 11.19 3.06 13.77
C LEU A 223 11.99 1.74 13.88
N LEU A 224 12.87 1.49 12.91
CA LEU A 224 13.60 0.25 12.75
C LEU A 224 15.11 0.41 13.08
N GLU A 225 15.63 1.64 13.19
CA GLU A 225 17.06 1.94 13.38
C GLU A 225 17.63 1.43 14.72
N GLU A 226 16.90 1.57 15.82
CA GLU A 226 17.36 1.09 17.14
C GLU A 226 17.44 -0.44 17.21
N HIS A 227 16.59 -1.13 16.45
CA HIS A 227 16.40 -2.57 16.54
C HIS A 227 17.23 -3.38 15.53
N LEU A 228 17.58 -2.80 14.37
CA LEU A 228 18.39 -3.46 13.34
C LEU A 228 19.89 -3.56 13.67
N GLN A 229 20.37 -2.86 14.69
CA GLN A 229 21.79 -2.97 15.05
C GLN A 229 22.17 -4.38 15.53
N LYS A 230 21.19 -5.20 15.95
CA LYS A 230 21.38 -6.50 16.61
C LYS A 230 20.83 -7.72 15.85
N GLY A 231 20.25 -7.57 14.66
CA GLY A 231 19.54 -8.65 13.95
C GLY A 231 20.04 -8.98 12.52
N PRO A 232 19.64 -10.13 11.95
CA PRO A 232 20.12 -10.66 10.66
C PRO A 232 19.61 -9.90 9.40
N PHE A 233 18.87 -8.80 9.57
CA PHE A 233 18.15 -8.11 8.48
C PHE A 233 18.88 -6.89 7.89
N LYS A 234 20.16 -6.66 8.23
CA LYS A 234 20.91 -5.46 7.79
C LYS A 234 20.95 -5.27 6.26
N ASP A 235 20.96 -6.36 5.50
CA ASP A 235 21.16 -6.33 4.04
C ASP A 235 19.86 -6.43 3.22
N GLN A 236 18.69 -6.52 3.86
CA GLN A 236 17.39 -6.72 3.18
C GLN A 236 16.44 -5.51 3.30
N LEU A 237 16.97 -4.33 3.63
CA LEU A 237 16.17 -3.12 3.80
C LEU A 237 15.93 -2.42 2.47
N LEU A 238 14.68 -2.11 2.18
CA LEU A 238 14.35 -1.21 1.07
C LEU A 238 14.85 0.20 1.35
N ASP A 239 15.29 0.87 0.29
CA ASP A 239 15.56 2.31 0.30
C ASP A 239 14.24 3.07 0.57
N PRO A 240 14.19 3.92 1.62
CA PRO A 240 13.04 4.79 1.89
C PRO A 240 12.63 5.65 0.70
N ASN A 241 13.58 6.05 -0.17
CA ASN A 241 13.25 6.84 -1.35
C ASN A 241 12.40 6.05 -2.33
N MET A 242 12.78 4.80 -2.62
CA MET A 242 12.02 3.94 -3.53
C MET A 242 10.59 3.71 -3.03
N VAL A 243 10.42 3.44 -1.73
CA VAL A 243 9.10 3.23 -1.12
C VAL A 243 8.27 4.51 -1.19
N THR A 244 8.87 5.65 -0.87
CA THR A 244 8.15 6.94 -0.84
C THR A 244 7.86 7.46 -2.24
N ASP A 245 8.68 7.15 -3.25
CA ASP A 245 8.36 7.42 -4.65
C ASP A 245 7.13 6.62 -5.11
N ALA A 246 7.03 5.35 -4.72
CA ALA A 246 5.85 4.54 -5.00
C ALA A 246 4.60 5.08 -4.29
N ILE A 247 4.72 5.48 -3.01
CA ILE A 247 3.62 6.10 -2.25
C ILE A 247 3.16 7.40 -2.95
N VAL A 248 4.09 8.31 -3.27
CA VAL A 248 3.77 9.57 -3.94
C VAL A 248 3.16 9.31 -5.32
N ALA A 249 3.68 8.36 -6.09
CA ALA A 249 3.10 7.99 -7.38
C ALA A 249 1.65 7.48 -7.21
N GLN A 250 1.37 6.67 -6.20
CA GLN A 250 0.02 6.17 -5.92
C GLN A 250 -0.92 7.30 -5.49
N ILE A 251 -0.47 8.23 -4.65
CA ILE A 251 -1.21 9.45 -4.30
C ILE A 251 -1.55 10.21 -5.58
N LEU A 252 -0.56 10.54 -6.39
CA LEU A 252 -0.72 11.36 -7.60
C LEU A 252 -1.56 10.68 -8.69
N ARG A 253 -1.62 9.36 -8.67
CA ARG A 253 -2.48 8.58 -9.57
C ARG A 253 -3.96 8.81 -9.28
N GLY A 254 -4.33 9.12 -8.02
CA GLY A 254 -5.69 9.46 -7.64
C GLY A 254 -6.70 8.34 -7.90
N LYS A 255 -6.26 7.09 -7.74
CA LYS A 255 -7.06 5.86 -7.95
C LYS A 255 -6.92 4.97 -6.73
N SER A 256 -7.96 4.18 -6.46
CA SER A 256 -7.85 3.12 -5.45
C SER A 256 -6.84 2.06 -5.89
N GLY A 257 -6.24 1.34 -4.93
CA GLY A 257 -5.29 0.27 -5.19
C GLY A 257 -4.27 0.06 -4.08
#